data_AF-A0A2W6U5Q9-F1
#
_entry.id   AF-A0A2W6U5Q9-F1
#
_cell.length_a   1.000
_cell.length_b   1.000
_cell.length_c   1.000
_cell.angle_alpha   90.00
_cell.angle_beta   90.00
_cell.angle_gamma   90.00
#
_symmetry.space_group_name_H-M   'P 1'
#
loop_
_entity.id
_entity.type
_entity.pdbx_description
1 polymer ?
#
loop_
_entity_poly.entity_id
_entity_poly.type
_entity_poly.pdbx_seq_one_letter_code
_entity_poly.pdbx_strand_id
1 'polypeptide(L)'
;MDATTVTVTGAGGQIGYALLFRIASGAMLGEDRPVRLRLLEIPQGLKAAEGAALELQDCAFPLLREVEITDDPRVDVAADDVRVVVVGNPANTNALIAAASAPDIPGERFGALTRLDHDRARAQLAAATDAAVSDIRGVTIWGNHSATQFPDVDHATIAGRPA
;
A
#
# COMPACT_ATOMS: atom_id res chain seq x y z
N MET A 1 -4.97 10.26 -21.06
CA MET A 1 -5.70 9.35 -20.14
C MET A 1 -6.03 10.14 -18.91
N ASP A 2 -7.20 9.90 -18.33
CA ASP A 2 -7.55 10.53 -17.06
C ASP A 2 -6.63 10.01 -15.94
N ALA A 3 -6.33 10.87 -14.96
CA ALA A 3 -5.43 10.54 -13.87
C ALA A 3 -6.15 9.65 -12.84
N THR A 4 -5.47 8.63 -12.33
CA THR A 4 -6.03 7.82 -11.24
C THR A 4 -5.86 8.55 -9.91
N THR A 5 -6.96 8.79 -9.20
CA THR A 5 -6.90 9.34 -7.84
C THR A 5 -6.43 8.27 -6.86
N VAL A 6 -5.41 8.58 -6.07
CA VAL A 6 -4.87 7.71 -5.02
C VAL A 6 -4.92 8.47 -3.70
N THR A 7 -5.77 7.99 -2.79
CA THR A 7 -5.89 8.56 -1.43
C THR A 7 -4.95 7.83 -0.47
N VAL A 8 -4.15 8.57 0.28
CA VAL A 8 -3.26 8.06 1.33
C VAL A 8 -3.65 8.72 2.65
N THR A 9 -4.06 7.91 3.63
CA THR A 9 -4.36 8.38 5.00
C THR A 9 -3.11 8.35 5.86
N GLY A 10 -2.97 9.25 6.83
CA GLY A 10 -1.73 9.36 7.60
C GLY A 10 -0.54 9.74 6.72
N ALA A 11 -0.81 10.56 5.69
CA ALA A 11 0.12 10.88 4.62
C ALA A 11 1.40 11.60 5.10
N GLY A 12 1.32 12.38 6.17
CA GLY A 12 2.46 13.06 6.80
C GLY A 12 3.28 12.13 7.71
N GLY A 13 2.80 10.91 7.97
CA GLY A 13 3.53 9.90 8.72
C GLY A 13 4.69 9.27 7.92
N GLN A 14 5.53 8.50 8.61
CA GLN A 14 6.75 7.91 8.03
C GLN A 14 6.46 6.98 6.84
N ILE A 15 5.43 6.14 6.95
CA ILE A 15 5.01 5.24 5.85
C ILE A 15 4.44 6.06 4.69
N GLY A 16 3.58 7.04 4.99
CA GLY A 16 3.01 7.95 4.01
C GLY A 16 4.10 8.64 3.20
N TYR A 17 5.01 9.34 3.88
CA TYR A 17 6.13 10.03 3.25
C TYR A 17 6.92 9.14 2.31
N ALA A 18 7.37 7.95 2.73
CA ALA A 18 8.12 7.03 1.86
C ALA A 18 7.29 6.47 0.67
N LEU A 19 5.99 6.31 0.84
CA LEU A 19 5.09 5.75 -0.16
C LEU A 19 4.78 6.75 -1.29
N LEU A 20 4.55 8.02 -0.93
CA LEU A 20 4.06 9.05 -1.86
C LEU A 20 4.97 9.26 -3.07
N PHE A 21 6.28 9.39 -2.85
CA PHE A 21 7.24 9.59 -3.95
C PHE A 21 7.31 8.39 -4.89
N ARG A 22 7.13 7.17 -4.37
CA ARG A 22 7.10 5.94 -5.20
C ARG A 22 5.83 5.84 -6.03
N ILE A 23 4.69 6.29 -5.49
CA ILE A 23 3.46 6.38 -6.26
C ILE A 23 3.63 7.41 -7.39
N ALA A 24 4.10 8.62 -7.04
CA ALA A 24 4.31 9.70 -7.99
C ALA A 24 5.34 9.37 -9.09
N SER A 25 6.34 8.55 -8.79
CA SER A 25 7.34 8.09 -9.77
C SER A 25 6.83 6.99 -10.71
N GLY A 26 5.59 6.49 -10.53
CA GLY A 26 5.03 5.41 -11.35
C GLY A 26 5.30 3.99 -10.83
N ALA A 27 5.98 3.82 -9.69
CA ALA A 27 6.33 2.48 -9.20
C ALA A 27 5.11 1.62 -8.78
N MET A 28 3.94 2.25 -8.59
CA MET A 28 2.71 1.56 -8.22
C MET A 28 1.85 1.15 -9.43
N LEU A 29 1.62 2.08 -10.37
CA LEU A 29 0.68 1.89 -11.49
C LEU A 29 1.34 1.81 -12.87
N GLY A 30 2.67 1.86 -12.93
CA GLY A 30 3.46 1.85 -14.15
C GLY A 30 3.87 3.25 -14.61
N GLU A 31 4.77 3.27 -15.59
CA GLU A 31 5.45 4.48 -16.09
C GLU A 31 4.57 5.37 -16.98
N ASP A 32 3.38 4.89 -17.37
CA ASP A 32 2.46 5.58 -18.30
C ASP A 32 1.14 6.03 -17.64
N ARG A 33 0.96 5.79 -16.33
CA ARG A 33 -0.30 6.08 -15.62
C ARG A 33 -0.18 7.35 -14.79
N PRO A 34 -0.82 8.47 -15.19
CA PRO A 34 -0.84 9.67 -14.37
C PRO A 34 -1.66 9.44 -13.09
N VAL A 35 -1.27 10.13 -12.01
CA VAL A 35 -1.91 10.04 -10.69
C VAL A 35 -2.27 11.42 -10.15
N ARG A 36 -3.35 11.47 -9.37
CA ARG A 36 -3.66 12.55 -8.43
C ARG A 36 -3.51 12.00 -7.03
N LEU A 37 -2.74 12.66 -6.18
CA LEU A 37 -2.56 12.26 -4.78
C LEU A 37 -3.54 13.04 -3.91
N ARG A 38 -4.30 12.33 -3.07
CA ARG A 38 -5.07 12.95 -1.98
C ARG A 38 -4.49 12.51 -0.65
N LEU A 39 -4.03 13.48 0.13
CA LEU A 39 -3.34 13.29 1.40
C LEU A 39 -4.34 13.58 2.53
N LEU A 40 -4.84 12.53 3.17
CA LEU A 40 -5.72 12.65 4.33
C LEU A 40 -4.88 12.60 5.61
N GLU A 41 -5.03 13.60 6.47
CA GLU A 41 -4.36 13.68 7.77
C GLU A 41 -5.31 14.08 8.89
N ILE A 42 -4.88 13.90 10.13
CA ILE A 42 -5.55 14.57 11.26
C ILE A 42 -5.12 16.05 11.30
N PRO A 43 -5.88 16.95 11.97
CA PRO A 43 -5.55 18.38 12.01
C PRO A 43 -4.11 18.67 12.46
N GLN A 44 -3.58 17.87 13.39
CA GLN A 44 -2.22 17.99 13.91
C GLN A 44 -1.14 17.52 12.90
N GLY A 45 -1.51 16.66 11.95
CA GLY A 45 -0.65 16.10 10.90
C GLY A 45 -0.65 16.90 9.60
N LEU A 46 -1.58 17.84 9.41
CA LEU A 46 -1.71 18.63 8.18
C LEU A 46 -0.41 19.31 7.76
N LYS A 47 0.29 19.96 8.70
CA LYS A 47 1.56 20.63 8.42
C LYS A 47 2.64 19.68 7.88
N ALA A 48 2.64 18.42 8.33
CA ALA A 48 3.57 17.41 7.82
C ALA A 48 3.19 16.98 6.39
N ALA A 49 1.90 16.80 6.10
CA ALA A 49 1.42 16.53 4.75
C ALA A 49 1.68 17.70 3.78
N GLU A 50 1.56 18.95 4.24
CA GLU A 50 1.94 20.15 3.48
C GLU A 50 3.41 20.14 3.09
N GLY A 51 4.30 19.81 4.04
CA GLY A 51 5.73 19.63 3.76
C GLY A 51 5.98 18.58 2.67
N ALA A 52 5.37 17.39 2.81
CA ALA A 52 5.50 16.34 1.81
C ALA A 52 4.95 16.75 0.43
N ALA A 53 3.86 17.52 0.38
CA ALA A 53 3.29 18.01 -0.86
C ALA A 53 4.21 19.01 -1.58
N LEU A 54 4.88 19.90 -0.84
CA LEU A 54 5.90 20.80 -1.40
C LEU A 54 7.05 20.00 -2.02
N GLU A 55 7.56 19.00 -1.30
CA GLU A 55 8.64 18.14 -1.81
C GLU A 55 8.21 17.33 -3.05
N LEU A 56 6.97 16.86 -3.11
CA LEU A 56 6.41 16.21 -4.30
C LEU A 56 6.35 17.15 -5.52
N GLN A 57 6.03 18.43 -5.31
CA GLN A 57 6.03 19.45 -6.36
C GLN A 57 7.46 19.72 -6.86
N ASP A 58 8.41 19.85 -5.94
CA ASP A 58 9.84 20.08 -6.25
C ASP A 58 10.46 18.91 -7.05
N CYS A 59 9.96 17.68 -6.86
CA CYS A 59 10.42 16.52 -7.63
C CYS A 59 10.02 16.55 -9.11
N ALA A 60 9.08 17.42 -9.52
CA ALA A 60 8.62 17.57 -10.90
C ALA A 60 8.24 16.23 -11.59
N PHE A 61 7.60 15.31 -10.86
CA PHE A 61 7.22 14.01 -11.41
C PHE A 61 6.26 14.16 -12.61
N PRO A 62 6.58 13.60 -13.79
CA PRO A 62 5.76 13.77 -14.99
C PRO A 62 4.37 13.14 -14.90
N LEU A 63 4.21 12.14 -14.02
CA LEU A 63 2.96 11.42 -13.79
C LEU A 63 2.08 12.07 -12.72
N LEU A 64 2.64 12.92 -11.86
CA LEU A 64 1.87 13.57 -10.79
C LEU A 64 1.14 14.79 -11.35
N ARG A 65 -0.19 14.75 -11.36
CA ARG A 65 -1.02 15.83 -11.90
C ARG A 65 -1.44 16.84 -10.84
N GLU A 66 -1.72 16.37 -9.65
CA GLU A 66 -2.30 17.17 -8.59
C GLU A 66 -2.05 16.52 -7.23
N VAL A 67 -1.89 17.36 -6.21
CA VAL A 67 -1.80 16.95 -4.80
C VAL A 67 -2.84 17.77 -4.03
N GLU A 68 -3.79 17.06 -3.41
CA GLU A 68 -4.81 17.64 -2.54
C GLU A 68 -4.52 17.20 -1.09
N ILE A 69 -4.66 18.11 -0.13
CA ILE A 69 -4.48 17.83 1.30
C ILE A 69 -5.79 18.14 2.00
N THR A 70 -6.22 17.25 2.89
CA THR A 70 -7.45 17.46 3.67
C THR A 70 -7.38 16.76 5.02
N ASP A 71 -8.14 17.25 5.98
CA ASP A 71 -8.44 16.58 7.26
C ASP A 71 -9.88 16.04 7.35
N ASP A 72 -10.70 16.23 6.31
CA ASP A 72 -12.05 15.70 6.25
C ASP A 72 -12.10 14.47 5.32
N PRO A 73 -12.43 13.27 5.84
CA PRO A 73 -12.52 12.06 5.02
C PRO A 73 -13.70 12.06 4.03
N ARG A 74 -14.58 13.07 4.05
CA ARG A 74 -15.81 13.15 3.25
C ARG A 74 -15.74 14.15 2.09
N VAL A 75 -14.57 14.76 1.85
CA VAL A 75 -14.42 15.79 0.81
C VAL A 75 -14.73 15.27 -0.59
N ASP A 76 -14.70 13.96 -0.79
CA ASP A 76 -15.05 13.34 -2.06
C ASP A 76 -15.63 11.94 -1.87
N VAL A 77 -16.38 11.51 -2.87
CA VAL A 77 -16.89 10.15 -2.98
C VAL A 77 -15.86 9.33 -3.75
N ALA A 78 -15.49 8.17 -3.21
CA ALA A 78 -14.60 7.26 -3.92
C ALA A 78 -15.23 6.81 -5.26
N ALA A 79 -14.40 6.53 -6.26
CA ALA A 79 -14.88 6.01 -7.53
C ALA A 79 -15.56 4.63 -7.37
N ASP A 80 -16.52 4.32 -8.24
CA ASP A 80 -17.26 3.05 -8.24
C ASP A 80 -16.36 1.80 -8.29
N ASP A 81 -15.16 1.92 -8.85
CA ASP A 81 -14.19 0.83 -8.99
C ASP A 81 -13.07 0.82 -7.94
N VAL A 82 -13.22 1.58 -6.85
CA VAL A 82 -12.24 1.73 -5.77
C VAL A 82 -11.67 0.40 -5.29
N ARG A 83 -10.38 0.41 -4.95
CA ARG A 83 -9.66 -0.69 -4.27
C ARG A 83 -9.00 -0.12 -3.02
N VAL A 84 -9.17 -0.82 -1.90
CA VAL A 84 -8.73 -0.37 -0.58
C VAL A 84 -7.70 -1.35 -0.03
N VAL A 85 -6.51 -0.83 0.32
CA VAL A 85 -5.48 -1.61 1.01
C VAL A 85 -5.25 -1.01 2.39
N VAL A 86 -5.53 -1.79 3.42
CA VAL A 86 -5.38 -1.38 4.82
C VAL A 86 -4.00 -1.81 5.32
N VAL A 87 -3.20 -0.80 5.69
CA VAL A 87 -1.85 -0.96 6.24
C VAL A 87 -1.82 -0.70 7.74
N GLY A 88 -2.65 0.25 8.21
CA GLY A 88 -2.70 0.64 9.62
C GLY A 88 -3.17 -0.49 10.52
N ASN A 89 -2.41 -0.76 11.58
CA ASN A 89 -2.69 -1.87 12.48
C ASN A 89 -3.85 -1.62 13.45
N PRO A 90 -4.61 -2.67 13.84
CA PRO A 90 -4.52 -4.08 13.38
C PRO A 90 -5.14 -4.28 11.98
N ALA A 91 -4.31 -4.54 10.96
CA ALA A 91 -4.69 -4.37 9.55
C ALA A 91 -5.89 -5.24 9.11
N ASN A 92 -5.91 -6.53 9.45
CA ASN A 92 -6.98 -7.45 9.07
C ASN A 92 -8.34 -7.02 9.65
N THR A 93 -8.37 -6.69 10.94
CA THR A 93 -9.60 -6.24 11.62
C THR A 93 -10.05 -4.88 11.11
N ASN A 94 -9.12 -3.95 10.87
CA ASN A 94 -9.43 -2.64 10.30
C ASN A 94 -10.03 -2.76 8.89
N ALA A 95 -9.51 -3.67 8.05
CA ALA A 95 -10.10 -3.97 6.75
C ALA A 95 -11.52 -4.52 6.85
N LEU A 96 -11.77 -5.43 7.80
CA LEU A 96 -13.11 -5.96 8.07
C LEU A 96 -14.09 -4.85 8.51
N ILE A 97 -13.66 -3.96 9.41
CA ILE A 97 -14.47 -2.82 9.86
C ILE A 97 -14.79 -1.89 8.70
N ALA A 98 -13.80 -1.54 7.87
CA ALA A 98 -13.98 -0.68 6.71
C ALA A 98 -14.98 -1.30 5.70
N ALA A 99 -14.82 -2.58 5.37
CA ALA A 99 -15.73 -3.29 4.47
C ALA A 99 -17.15 -3.37 5.03
N ALA A 100 -17.31 -3.65 6.33
CA ALA A 100 -18.61 -3.69 6.98
C ALA A 100 -19.32 -2.32 7.04
N SER A 101 -18.54 -1.24 6.99
CA SER A 101 -19.03 0.14 7.05
C SER A 101 -19.37 0.71 5.67
N ALA A 102 -19.03 0.02 4.58
CA ALA A 102 -19.24 0.43 3.20
C ALA A 102 -20.00 -0.66 2.42
N PRO A 103 -21.29 -0.89 2.74
CA PRO A 103 -22.07 -2.01 2.19
C PRO A 103 -22.35 -1.90 0.68
N ASP A 104 -22.15 -0.73 0.09
CA ASP A 104 -22.26 -0.42 -1.33
C ASP A 104 -20.99 -0.77 -2.13
N ILE A 105 -19.86 -1.01 -1.46
CA ILE A 105 -18.60 -1.43 -2.09
C ILE A 105 -18.43 -2.95 -1.95
N PRO A 106 -18.13 -3.70 -3.04
CA PRO A 106 -17.89 -5.14 -2.95
C PRO A 106 -16.76 -5.46 -1.97
N GLY A 107 -16.99 -6.40 -1.04
CA GLY A 107 -16.03 -6.75 0.01
C GLY A 107 -14.66 -7.22 -0.51
N GLU A 108 -14.60 -7.80 -1.72
CA GLU A 108 -13.36 -8.19 -2.40
C GLU A 108 -12.44 -7.00 -2.75
N ARG A 109 -12.93 -5.77 -2.67
CA ARG A 109 -12.15 -4.55 -2.88
C ARG A 109 -11.31 -4.16 -1.67
N PHE A 110 -11.51 -4.80 -0.51
CA PHE A 110 -10.78 -4.52 0.72
C PHE A 110 -9.73 -5.62 0.97
N GLY A 111 -8.46 -5.21 1.01
CA GLY A 111 -7.34 -6.07 1.39
C GLY A 111 -6.62 -5.55 2.63
N ALA A 112 -6.15 -6.46 3.48
CA ALA A 112 -5.21 -6.14 4.55
C ALA A 112 -3.78 -6.49 4.12
N LEU A 113 -2.82 -5.62 4.43
CA LEU A 113 -1.44 -5.78 3.93
C LEU A 113 -0.65 -6.81 4.76
N THR A 114 -0.56 -8.05 4.27
CA THR A 114 0.42 -9.07 4.74
C THR A 114 1.66 -9.16 3.85
N ARG A 115 1.77 -8.28 2.84
CA ARG A 115 2.87 -8.31 1.88
C ARG A 115 4.24 -8.07 2.53
N LEU A 116 4.31 -7.25 3.58
CA LEU A 116 5.55 -7.05 4.33
C LEU A 116 6.03 -8.34 5.00
N ASP A 117 5.12 -9.11 5.57
CA ASP A 117 5.43 -10.43 6.14
C ASP A 117 5.90 -11.41 5.05
N HIS A 118 5.23 -11.40 3.90
CA HIS A 118 5.60 -12.21 2.74
C HIS A 118 7.02 -11.88 2.24
N ASP A 119 7.34 -10.60 2.08
CA ASP A 119 8.67 -10.18 1.65
C ASP A 119 9.75 -10.53 2.70
N ARG A 120 9.42 -10.45 4.00
CA ARG A 120 10.31 -10.90 5.10
C ARG A 120 10.55 -12.41 5.05
N ALA A 121 9.51 -13.22 4.86
CA ALA A 121 9.62 -14.67 4.74
C ALA A 121 10.49 -15.06 3.54
N ARG A 122 10.29 -14.41 2.38
CA ARG A 122 11.15 -14.61 1.21
C ARG A 122 12.61 -14.25 1.46
N ALA A 123 12.87 -13.13 2.14
CA ALA A 123 14.23 -12.72 2.48
C ALA A 123 14.91 -13.70 3.45
N GLN A 124 14.18 -14.19 4.45
CA GLN A 124 14.70 -15.20 5.39
C GLN A 124 14.99 -16.52 4.69
N LEU A 125 14.09 -16.98 3.82
CA LEU A 125 14.30 -18.21 3.03
C LEU A 125 15.51 -18.08 2.10
N ALA A 126 15.69 -16.93 1.44
CA ALA A 126 16.87 -16.63 0.62
C ALA A 126 18.15 -16.75 1.43
N ALA A 127 18.20 -16.11 2.60
CA ALA A 127 19.38 -16.16 3.47
C ALA A 127 19.68 -17.57 3.99
N ALA A 128 18.65 -18.36 4.32
CA ALA A 128 18.82 -19.72 4.82
C ALA A 128 19.30 -20.71 3.75
N THR A 129 19.05 -20.43 2.47
CA THR A 129 19.33 -21.34 1.35
C THR A 129 20.44 -20.85 0.41
N ASP A 130 21.02 -19.69 0.70
CA ASP A 130 21.99 -18.99 -0.17
C ASP A 130 21.46 -18.77 -1.60
N ALA A 131 20.13 -18.63 -1.74
CA ALA A 131 19.46 -18.44 -3.01
C ALA A 131 19.19 -16.95 -3.30
N ALA A 132 19.10 -16.59 -4.58
CA ALA A 132 18.63 -15.27 -4.95
C ALA A 132 17.12 -15.13 -4.64
N VAL A 133 16.71 -14.03 -4.00
CA VAL A 133 15.30 -13.79 -3.65
C VAL A 133 14.38 -13.78 -4.88
N SER A 134 14.92 -13.44 -6.06
CA SER A 134 14.23 -13.49 -7.36
C SER A 134 13.78 -14.90 -7.76
N ASP A 135 14.51 -15.91 -7.29
CA ASP A 135 14.29 -17.32 -7.63
C ASP A 135 13.28 -17.99 -6.70
N ILE A 136 12.91 -17.30 -5.60
CA ILE A 136 11.92 -17.76 -4.62
C ILE A 136 10.52 -17.37 -5.08
N ARG A 137 9.68 -18.39 -5.26
CA ARG A 137 8.25 -18.28 -5.60
C ARG A 137 7.42 -19.13 -4.63
N GLY A 138 6.09 -18.93 -4.62
CA GLY A 138 5.17 -19.81 -3.89
C GLY A 138 5.04 -19.58 -2.37
N VAL A 139 5.80 -18.64 -1.79
CA VAL A 139 5.65 -18.29 -0.37
C VAL A 139 4.27 -17.69 -0.10
N THR A 140 3.57 -18.18 0.92
CA THR A 140 2.24 -17.69 1.31
C THR A 140 2.23 -17.28 2.77
N ILE A 141 1.53 -16.21 3.13
CA ILE A 141 1.30 -15.84 4.53
C ILE A 141 -0.16 -16.11 4.86
N TRP A 142 -0.39 -17.00 5.82
CA TRP A 142 -1.72 -17.32 6.32
C TRP A 142 -2.01 -16.60 7.63
N GLY A 143 -3.30 -16.29 7.85
CA GLY A 143 -3.79 -15.76 9.12
C GLY A 143 -3.74 -14.23 9.23
N ASN A 144 -3.42 -13.76 10.44
CA ASN A 144 -3.49 -12.35 10.80
C ASN A 144 -2.12 -11.68 10.65
N HIS A 145 -2.07 -10.39 10.28
CA HIS A 145 -0.87 -9.57 10.39
C HIS A 145 -0.56 -9.32 11.87
N SER A 146 0.08 -10.30 12.49
CA SER A 146 0.42 -10.33 13.91
C SER A 146 1.50 -11.40 14.17
N ALA A 147 1.81 -11.66 15.44
CA ALA A 147 2.67 -12.76 15.85
C ALA A 147 2.05 -14.16 15.60
N THR A 148 0.76 -14.25 15.26
CA THR A 148 0.08 -15.52 14.95
C THR A 148 0.02 -15.81 13.45
N GLN A 149 0.73 -15.02 12.63
CA GLN A 149 0.88 -15.31 11.21
C GLN A 149 1.54 -16.67 10.98
N PHE A 150 1.23 -17.31 9.86
CA PHE A 150 1.89 -18.54 9.43
C PHE A 150 2.55 -18.36 8.06
N PRO A 151 3.88 -18.14 8.02
CA PRO A 151 4.65 -18.13 6.78
C PRO A 151 4.81 -19.56 6.25
N ASP A 152 4.05 -19.89 5.22
CA ASP A 152 4.08 -21.16 4.53
C ASP A 152 5.16 -21.15 3.45
N VAL A 153 6.21 -21.93 3.71
CA VAL A 153 7.31 -22.19 2.78
C VAL A 153 7.27 -23.61 2.22
N ASP A 154 6.34 -24.46 2.68
CA ASP A 154 6.22 -25.85 2.21
C ASP A 154 5.80 -25.89 0.73
N HIS A 155 5.06 -24.88 0.29
CA HIS A 155 4.67 -24.67 -1.11
C HIS A 155 5.63 -23.77 -1.89
N ALA A 156 6.70 -23.29 -1.26
CA ALA A 156 7.66 -22.44 -1.93
C ALA A 156 8.57 -23.24 -2.86
N THR A 157 9.05 -22.58 -3.90
CA THR A 157 10.05 -23.14 -4.81
C THR A 157 11.24 -22.21 -4.95
N ILE A 158 12.43 -22.78 -5.09
CA ILE A 158 13.69 -22.09 -5.39
C ILE A 158 14.19 -22.56 -6.75
N ALA A 159 14.20 -21.66 -7.73
CA ALA A 159 14.55 -21.97 -9.12
C ALA A 159 13.76 -23.17 -9.68
N GLY A 160 12.47 -23.26 -9.33
CA GLY A 160 11.55 -24.31 -9.79
C GLY A 160 11.63 -25.64 -9.04
N ARG A 161 12.48 -25.78 -8.02
CA ARG A 161 12.53 -26.96 -7.13
C ARG A 161 11.89 -26.64 -5.78
N PRO A 162 11.27 -27.61 -5.08
CA PRO A 162 10.81 -27.42 -3.70
C PRO A 162 11.91 -26.80 -2.83
N ALA A 163 11.52 -25.82 -2.00
CA ALA A 163 12.42 -25.07 -1.14
C ALA A 163 13.05 -25.90 -0.01
#